data_AF-A0A7Y2DNW2-F1
#
_entry.id   AF-A0A7Y2DNW2-F1
#
_cell.length_a   1.000
_cell.length_b   1.000
_cell.length_c   1.000
_cell.angle_alpha   90.00
_cell.angle_beta   90.00
_cell.angle_gamma   90.00
#
_symmetry.space_group_name_H-M   'P 1'
#
loop_
_entity.id
_entity.type
_entity.pdbx_description
1 polymer ?
#
loop_
_entity_poly.entity_id
_entity_poly.type
_entity_poly.pdbx_seq_one_letter_code
_entity_poly.pdbx_strand_id
1 'polypeptide(L)'
;IPYISLCTDPTTGGTTASYAMLGDINISEPGALIGFAGPRVVKEATGKELPDGFQTAEFVKEHGFLDFIVHRSELKNKINLYIDLIENNPLRT
;
A
#
# COMPACT_ATOMS: atom_id res chain seq x y z
N ILE A 1 -1.69 -15.83 12.71
CA ILE A 1 -0.89 -14.63 13.00
C ILE A 1 -1.12 -13.69 11.84
N PRO A 2 -1.71 -12.50 12.05
CA PRO A 2 -2.00 -11.55 10.97
C PRO A 2 -0.72 -11.02 10.33
N TYR A 3 -0.69 -10.93 9.00
CA TYR A 3 0.34 -10.24 8.24
C TYR A 3 -0.19 -8.92 7.67
N ILE A 4 0.32 -7.81 8.18
CA ILE A 4 0.01 -6.47 7.68
C ILE A 4 1.21 -5.99 6.87
N SER A 5 0.99 -5.70 5.58
CA SER A 5 2.00 -5.14 4.69
C SER A 5 1.87 -3.62 4.64
N LEU A 6 2.85 -2.90 5.17
CA LEU A 6 2.95 -1.44 5.06
C LEU A 6 3.89 -1.06 3.91
N CYS A 7 3.31 -0.64 2.79
CA CYS A 7 4.05 -0.14 1.63
C CYS A 7 4.40 1.34 1.85
N THR A 8 5.67 1.65 2.06
CA THR A 8 6.18 3.03 2.20
C THR A 8 6.81 3.52 0.90
N ASP A 9 7.08 4.82 0.82
CA ASP A 9 7.70 5.41 -0.36
C ASP A 9 9.22 5.14 -0.44
N PRO A 10 9.75 4.59 -1.53
CA PRO A 10 9.07 3.82 -2.57
C PRO A 10 9.02 2.32 -2.27
N THR A 11 7.96 1.64 -2.67
CA THR A 11 7.88 0.17 -2.70
C THR A 11 7.79 -0.24 -4.16
N THR A 12 8.83 -0.84 -4.73
CA THR A 12 8.87 -1.15 -6.17
C THR A 12 9.53 -2.48 -6.50
N GLY A 13 9.46 -2.91 -7.76
CA GLY A 13 10.21 -4.06 -8.27
C GLY A 13 9.79 -5.39 -7.65
N GLY A 14 10.77 -6.25 -7.39
CA GLY A 14 10.55 -7.58 -6.82
C GLY A 14 9.86 -7.53 -5.46
N THR A 15 10.07 -6.48 -4.67
CA THR A 15 9.40 -6.30 -3.37
C THR A 15 7.88 -6.17 -3.55
N THR A 16 7.41 -5.27 -4.44
CA THR A 16 5.97 -5.17 -4.77
C THR A 16 5.41 -6.43 -5.39
N ALA A 17 6.20 -7.18 -6.17
CA ALA A 17 5.77 -8.42 -6.80
C ALA A 17 5.91 -9.65 -5.88
N SER A 18 6.13 -9.44 -4.58
CA SER A 18 6.28 -10.52 -3.60
C SER A 18 5.58 -10.16 -2.29
N TYR A 19 6.28 -10.26 -1.16
CA TYR A 19 5.69 -10.16 0.17
C TYR A 19 4.92 -8.84 0.39
N ALA A 20 5.36 -7.73 -0.22
CA ALA A 20 4.71 -6.43 0.01
C ALA A 20 3.26 -6.34 -0.48
N MET A 21 2.80 -7.25 -1.35
CA MET A 21 1.39 -7.31 -1.81
C MET A 21 0.65 -8.56 -1.31
N LEU A 22 1.26 -9.34 -0.41
CA LEU A 22 0.69 -10.58 0.13
C LEU A 22 0.20 -10.43 1.58
N GLY A 23 0.01 -9.20 2.05
CA GLY A 23 -0.60 -8.95 3.35
C GLY A 23 -2.03 -9.47 3.41
N ASP A 24 -2.45 -9.95 4.58
CA ASP A 24 -3.89 -10.06 4.90
C ASP A 24 -4.55 -8.68 4.84
N ILE A 25 -3.76 -7.63 5.10
CA ILE A 25 -4.09 -6.23 4.92
C ILE A 25 -2.88 -5.52 4.29
N ASN A 26 -3.08 -4.89 3.13
CA ASN A 26 -2.11 -4.05 2.44
C ASN A 26 -2.43 -2.56 2.69
N ILE A 27 -1.50 -1.84 3.31
CA ILE A 27 -1.69 -0.44 3.74
C ILE A 27 -0.56 0.43 3.22
N SER A 28 -0.77 1.75 3.17
CA SER A 28 0.27 2.69 2.76
C SER A 28 0.14 4.06 3.42
N GLU A 29 1.15 4.89 3.18
CA GLU A 29 1.20 6.30 3.57
C GLU A 29 0.79 7.19 2.38
N PRO A 30 0.21 8.38 2.62
CA PRO A 30 -0.22 9.28 1.55
C PRO A 30 0.89 9.58 0.55
N GLY A 31 0.58 9.50 -0.75
CA GLY A 31 1.49 9.84 -1.84
C GLY A 31 2.65 8.85 -2.09
N ALA A 32 2.72 7.71 -1.38
CA ALA A 32 3.81 6.76 -1.59
C ALA A 32 3.82 6.16 -2.99
N LEU A 33 5.00 5.99 -3.59
CA LEU A 33 5.14 5.34 -4.90
C LEU A 33 5.16 3.81 -4.75
N ILE A 34 4.18 3.15 -5.36
CA ILE A 34 4.00 1.70 -5.30
C ILE A 34 3.84 1.13 -6.71
N GLY A 35 4.77 0.29 -7.15
CA GLY A 35 4.61 -0.40 -8.42
C GLY A 35 5.76 -1.29 -8.86
N PHE A 36 5.45 -2.32 -9.66
CA PHE A 36 6.44 -3.29 -10.12
C PHE A 36 7.51 -2.66 -11.02
N ALA A 37 7.12 -2.02 -12.11
CA ALA A 37 8.02 -1.31 -13.01
C ALA A 37 7.90 0.20 -12.77
N GLY A 38 9.01 0.93 -12.74
CA GLY A 38 8.97 2.38 -12.54
C GLY A 38 8.23 3.12 -13.66
N PRO A 39 7.67 4.32 -13.40
CA PRO A 39 6.84 5.05 -14.36
C PRO A 39 7.52 5.24 -15.72
N ARG A 40 8.82 5.55 -15.72
CA ARG A 40 9.59 5.72 -16.94
C ARG A 40 9.57 4.47 -17.84
N VAL A 41 9.78 3.30 -17.27
CA VAL A 41 9.81 2.03 -18.01
C VAL A 41 8.41 1.73 -18.58
N VAL A 42 7.35 2.00 -17.80
CA VAL A 42 5.97 1.80 -18.27
C VAL A 42 5.64 2.77 -19.42
N LYS A 43 6.04 4.03 -19.31
CA LYS A 43 5.85 5.04 -20.36
C LYS A 43 6.57 4.66 -21.66
N GLU A 44 7.84 4.26 -21.57
CA GLU A 44 8.63 3.82 -22.72
C GLU A 44 8.03 2.55 -23.37
N ALA A 45 7.56 1.59 -22.58
CA ALA A 45 6.99 0.34 -23.09
C ALA A 45 5.59 0.49 -23.70
N THR A 46 4.76 1.39 -23.16
CA THR A 46 3.37 1.60 -23.64
C THR A 46 3.25 2.68 -24.71
N GLY A 47 4.24 3.58 -24.80
CA GLY A 47 4.21 4.74 -25.70
C GLY A 47 3.12 5.77 -25.36
N LYS A 48 2.54 5.69 -24.16
CA LYS A 48 1.44 6.56 -23.70
C LYS A 48 1.90 7.43 -22.54
N GLU A 49 1.31 8.61 -22.43
CA GLU A 49 1.39 9.40 -21.20
C GLU A 49 0.71 8.64 -20.05
N LEU A 50 1.28 8.77 -18.85
CA LEU A 50 0.76 8.13 -17.67
C LEU A 50 -0.27 9.06 -16.99
N PRO A 51 -1.34 8.51 -16.41
CA PRO A 51 -2.30 9.30 -15.64
C PRO A 51 -1.62 10.07 -14.50
N ASP A 52 -2.24 11.18 -14.11
CA ASP A 52 -1.81 11.90 -12.91
C ASP A 52 -1.90 11.00 -11.68
N GLY A 53 -0.87 11.04 -10.85
CA GLY A 53 -0.78 10.17 -9.67
C GLY A 53 -0.56 8.70 -9.99
N PHE A 54 -0.19 8.31 -11.22
CA PHE A 54 0.14 6.93 -11.55
C PHE A 54 1.10 6.33 -10.51
N GLN A 55 0.77 5.15 -10.00
CA GLN A 55 1.51 4.43 -8.94
C GLN A 55 1.56 5.11 -7.56
N THR A 56 0.89 6.24 -7.33
CA THR A 56 0.71 6.75 -5.97
C THR A 56 -0.16 5.81 -5.15
N ALA A 57 -0.02 5.86 -3.82
CA ALA A 57 -0.85 5.13 -2.88
C ALA A 57 -2.35 5.32 -3.18
N GLU A 58 -2.77 6.54 -3.47
CA GLU A 58 -4.15 6.90 -3.83
C GLU A 58 -4.60 6.19 -5.10
N PHE A 59 -3.77 6.22 -6.15
CA PHE A 59 -4.04 5.57 -7.41
C PHE A 59 -4.17 4.05 -7.23
N VAL A 60 -3.21 3.41 -6.56
CA VAL A 60 -3.25 1.94 -6.40
C VAL A 60 -4.36 1.50 -5.44
N LYS A 61 -4.75 2.33 -4.47
CA LYS A 61 -5.93 2.10 -3.62
C LYS A 61 -7.23 2.14 -4.44
N GLU A 62 -7.38 3.10 -5.34
CA GLU A 62 -8.55 3.17 -6.23
C GLU A 62 -8.66 1.93 -7.14
N HIS A 63 -7.52 1.32 -7.48
CA HIS A 63 -7.45 0.08 -8.25
C HIS A 63 -7.51 -1.20 -7.39
N GLY A 64 -7.76 -1.08 -6.08
CA GLY A 64 -8.00 -2.21 -5.19
C GLY A 64 -6.76 -2.92 -4.64
N PHE A 65 -5.57 -2.34 -4.76
CA PHE A 65 -4.33 -2.95 -4.22
C PHE A 65 -4.09 -2.68 -2.73
N LEU A 66 -4.70 -1.62 -2.19
CA LEU A 66 -4.56 -1.23 -0.79
C LEU A 66 -5.93 -1.19 -0.10
N ASP A 67 -5.98 -1.67 1.14
CA ASP A 67 -7.14 -1.58 2.01
C ASP A 67 -7.37 -0.14 2.48
N PHE A 68 -6.31 0.53 2.94
CA PHE A 68 -6.37 1.93 3.35
C PHE A 68 -5.04 2.66 3.29
N ILE A 69 -5.15 3.99 3.28
CA ILE A 69 -4.03 4.92 3.39
C ILE A 69 -4.18 5.65 4.71
N VAL A 70 -3.09 5.79 5.46
CA VAL A 70 -3.11 6.46 6.77
C VAL A 70 -1.85 7.29 6.97
N HIS A 71 -2.00 8.48 7.55
CA HIS A 71 -0.87 9.33 7.90
C HIS A 71 0.00 8.65 8.98
N ARG A 72 1.32 8.86 8.91
CA ARG A 72 2.28 8.20 9.81
C ARG A 72 1.96 8.35 11.30
N SER A 73 1.44 9.51 11.70
CA SER A 73 1.04 9.78 13.10
C SER A 73 -0.08 8.87 13.60
N GLU A 74 -0.96 8.41 12.71
CA GLU A 74 -2.12 7.57 13.04
C GLU A 74 -1.88 6.07 12.78
N LEU A 75 -0.73 5.69 12.21
CA LEU A 75 -0.41 4.30 11.87
C LEU A 75 -0.57 3.36 13.07
N LYS A 76 -0.03 3.75 14.23
CA LYS A 76 -0.09 2.93 15.45
C LYS A 76 -1.53 2.64 15.85
N ASN A 77 -2.38 3.67 15.86
CA ASN A 77 -3.78 3.53 16.23
C ASN A 77 -4.53 2.64 15.23
N LYS A 78 -4.28 2.82 13.93
CA LYS A 78 -4.93 1.98 12.91
C LYS A 78 -4.46 0.55 12.91
N ILE A 79 -3.16 0.28 12.98
CA ILE A 79 -2.63 -1.09 13.02
C ILE A 79 -3.18 -1.83 14.25
N ASN A 80 -3.20 -1.19 15.43
CA ASN A 80 -3.75 -1.78 16.64
C ASN A 80 -5.23 -2.17 16.48
N LEU A 81 -6.04 -1.30 15.88
CA LEU A 81 -7.46 -1.59 15.61
C LEU A 81 -7.62 -2.87 14.78
N TYR A 82 -6.88 -3.01 13.69
CA TYR A 82 -7.01 -4.19 12.82
C TYR A 82 -6.47 -5.46 13.49
N ILE A 83 -5.40 -5.37 14.27
CA ILE A 83 -4.92 -6.50 15.07
C ILE A 83 -5.99 -6.94 16.07
N ASP A 84 -6.61 -6.00 16.78
CA ASP A 84 -7.66 -6.31 17.77
C ASP A 84 -8.88 -6.97 17.11
N LEU A 85 -9.28 -6.49 15.93
CA LEU A 85 -10.37 -7.10 15.17
C LEU A 85 -10.03 -8.52 14.70
N ILE A 86 -8.83 -8.75 14.15
CA ILE A 86 -8.44 -10.07 13.62
C ILE A 86 -8.27 -11.09 14.74
N GLU A 87 -7.70 -10.69 15.87
CA GLU A 87 -7.46 -11.56 17.01
C GLU A 87 -8.68 -11.70 17.93
N ASN A 88 -9.79 -11.01 17.62
CA ASN A 88 -11.00 -10.97 18.45
C ASN A 88 -10.72 -10.49 19.89
N ASN A 89 -9.85 -9.49 20.02
CA ASN A 89 -9.56 -8.82 21.28
C ASN A 89 -10.55 -7.66 21.52
N PRO A 90 -10.77 -7.25 22.78
CA PRO A 90 -11.44 -5.99 23.08
C PRO A 90 -10.71 -4.80 22.43
N LEU A 91 -11.46 -3.86 21.84
CA LEU A 91 -10.88 -2.69 21.20
C LEU A 91 -10.18 -1.80 22.23
N ARG A 92 -8.90 -1.50 21.98
CA ARG A 92 -8.11 -0.57 22.80
C ARG A 92 -8.63 0.86 22.59
N THR A 93 -8.81 1.58 23.69
CA THR A 93 -9.17 3.02 23.72
C THR A 93 -7.97 3.92 23.52
#